data_AF-A0A662GI49-F1
#
_entry.id   AF-A0A662GI49-F1
#
_cell.length_a   1.000
_cell.length_b   1.000
_cell.length_c   1.000
_cell.angle_alpha   90.00
_cell.angle_beta   90.00
_cell.angle_gamma   90.00
#
_symmetry.space_group_name_H-M   'P 1'
#
loop_
_entity.id
_entity.type
_entity.pdbx_description
1 polymer ?
#
loop_
_entity_poly.entity_id
_entity_poly.type
_entity_poly.pdbx_seq_one_letter_code
_entity_poly.pdbx_strand_id
1 'polypeptide(L)'
;MSNTVVWELLGTLILQTLDFMGDPAETFKVEKEGENHPLVYYLEHRLSKVLGVQGAARCPELEKRIVELKRRDPTALKKLVEQEVKDYYSRIKYRVGEKAETRLYA
;
A
#
# COMPACT_ATOMS: atom_id res chain seq x y z
N MET A 1 -14.06 7.27 2.12
CA MET A 1 -13.65 7.96 0.88
C MET A 1 -13.80 6.99 -0.25
N SER A 2 -14.03 7.48 -1.47
CA SER A 2 -13.70 6.72 -2.68
C SER A 2 -12.21 6.41 -2.63
N ASN A 3 -11.80 5.19 -2.93
CA ASN A 3 -10.39 4.74 -2.92
C ASN A 3 -9.46 5.67 -3.72
N THR A 4 -10.04 6.46 -4.63
CA THR A 4 -9.44 7.48 -5.48
C THR A 4 -8.51 8.43 -4.75
N VAL A 5 -8.91 8.98 -3.58
CA VAL A 5 -8.10 10.01 -2.90
C VAL A 5 -6.81 9.44 -2.32
N VAL A 6 -6.89 8.21 -1.79
CA VAL A 6 -5.72 7.46 -1.30
C VAL A 6 -4.78 7.18 -2.47
N TRP A 7 -5.34 6.78 -3.62
CA TRP A 7 -4.57 6.58 -4.84
C TRP A 7 -3.94 7.88 -5.38
N GLU A 8 -4.62 9.02 -5.35
CA GLU A 8 -4.01 10.28 -5.80
C GLU A 8 -2.85 10.74 -4.88
N LEU A 9 -2.96 10.52 -3.57
CA LEU A 9 -1.94 10.94 -2.61
C LEU A 9 -0.76 9.97 -2.53
N LEU A 10 -1.04 8.68 -2.57
CA LEU A 10 -0.07 7.61 -2.35
C LEU A 10 0.28 6.83 -3.61
N GLY A 11 -0.53 6.86 -4.66
CA GLY A 11 -0.31 6.12 -5.92
C GLY A 11 1.05 6.43 -6.52
N THR A 12 1.43 7.71 -6.59
CA THR A 12 2.77 8.11 -7.06
C THR A 12 3.89 7.57 -6.17
N LEU A 13 3.71 7.57 -4.84
CA LEU A 13 4.67 7.02 -3.88
C LEU A 13 4.77 5.50 -4.01
N ILE A 14 3.65 4.81 -4.18
CA ILE A 14 3.55 3.37 -4.37
C ILE A 14 4.28 2.97 -5.65
N LEU A 15 3.99 3.63 -6.77
CA LEU A 15 4.64 3.38 -8.06
C LEU A 15 6.15 3.62 -7.98
N GLN A 16 6.59 4.74 -7.38
CA GLN A 16 8.02 4.99 -7.15
C GLN A 16 8.69 3.94 -6.26
N THR A 17 7.95 3.37 -5.31
CA THR A 17 8.47 2.37 -4.38
C THR A 17 8.55 0.99 -5.03
N LEU A 18 7.57 0.66 -5.89
CA LEU A 18 7.56 -0.55 -6.72
C LEU A 18 8.65 -0.50 -7.80
N ASP A 19 8.81 0.65 -8.44
CA ASP A 19 9.91 0.92 -9.38
C ASP A 19 11.27 0.74 -8.69
N PHE A 20 11.43 1.27 -7.48
CA PHE A 20 12.63 1.07 -6.66
C PHE A 20 12.84 -0.39 -6.23
N MET A 21 11.76 -1.17 -6.07
CA MET A 21 11.84 -2.61 -5.79
C MET A 21 12.25 -3.43 -7.02
N GLY A 22 12.19 -2.86 -8.22
CA GLY A 22 12.62 -3.53 -9.46
C GLY A 22 11.63 -4.59 -9.96
N ASP A 23 10.35 -4.50 -9.60
CA ASP A 23 9.30 -5.46 -9.97
C ASP A 23 8.27 -4.82 -10.94
N PRO A 24 8.63 -4.65 -12.23
CA PRO A 24 7.81 -3.92 -13.21
C PRO A 24 6.45 -4.57 -13.48
N ALA A 25 6.33 -5.89 -13.32
CA ALA A 25 5.07 -6.62 -13.51
C ALA A 25 4.02 -6.24 -12.46
N GLU A 26 4.45 -6.05 -11.20
CA GLU A 26 3.56 -5.65 -10.12
C GLU A 26 3.28 -4.14 -10.17
N THR A 27 4.26 -3.31 -10.56
CA THR A 27 4.03 -1.88 -10.87
C THR A 27 2.92 -1.71 -11.89
N PHE A 28 2.95 -2.49 -12.98
CA PHE A 28 1.96 -2.40 -14.05
C PHE A 28 0.56 -2.85 -13.61
N LYS A 29 0.45 -3.88 -12.76
CA LYS A 29 -0.85 -4.30 -12.19
C LYS A 29 -1.42 -3.23 -11.28
N VAL A 30 -0.60 -2.69 -10.39
CA VAL A 30 -1.00 -1.65 -9.44
C VAL A 30 -1.40 -0.38 -10.17
N GLU A 31 -0.68 0.01 -11.22
CA GLU A 31 -1.05 1.15 -12.08
C GLU A 31 -2.36 0.91 -12.83
N LYS A 32 -2.57 -0.31 -13.35
CA LYS A 32 -3.76 -0.68 -14.12
C LYS A 32 -5.03 -0.77 -13.27
N GLU A 33 -4.93 -1.31 -12.05
CA GLU A 33 -6.06 -1.41 -11.12
C GLU A 33 -6.26 -0.12 -10.32
N GLY A 34 -5.20 0.66 -10.13
CA GLY A 34 -5.20 1.96 -9.45
C GLY A 34 -5.88 1.89 -8.09
N GLU A 35 -6.99 2.61 -7.96
CA GLU A 35 -7.76 2.70 -6.73
C GLU A 35 -8.48 1.40 -6.33
N ASN A 36 -8.73 0.50 -7.29
CA ASN A 36 -9.39 -0.78 -7.02
C ASN A 36 -8.40 -1.85 -6.56
N HIS A 37 -7.10 -1.57 -6.62
CA HIS A 37 -6.09 -2.54 -6.27
C HIS A 37 -6.13 -2.84 -4.75
N PRO A 38 -6.11 -4.12 -4.32
CA PRO A 38 -6.18 -4.50 -2.90
C PRO A 38 -5.02 -3.95 -2.04
N LEU A 39 -3.89 -3.61 -2.66
CA LEU A 39 -2.77 -2.89 -2.02
C LEU A 39 -3.22 -1.52 -1.45
N VAL A 40 -4.06 -0.78 -2.17
CA VAL A 40 -4.51 0.56 -1.76
C VAL A 40 -5.35 0.46 -0.49
N TYR A 41 -6.29 -0.50 -0.46
CA TYR A 41 -7.06 -0.81 0.73
C TYR A 41 -6.19 -1.25 1.91
N TYR A 42 -5.18 -2.09 1.65
CA TYR A 42 -4.25 -2.53 2.69
C TYR A 42 -3.47 -1.37 3.30
N LEU A 43 -2.93 -0.49 2.44
CA LEU A 43 -2.19 0.70 2.85
C LEU A 43 -3.07 1.68 3.60
N GLU A 44 -4.29 1.94 3.12
CA GLU A 44 -5.25 2.81 3.83
C GLU A 44 -5.50 2.28 5.26
N HIS A 45 -5.81 0.98 5.37
CA HIS A 45 -6.09 0.37 6.66
C HIS A 45 -4.88 0.40 7.59
N ARG A 46 -3.69 0.12 7.08
CA ARG A 46 -2.45 0.13 7.85
C ARG A 46 -2.03 1.53 8.28
N LEU A 47 -2.06 2.50 7.38
CA LEU A 47 -1.77 3.90 7.70
C LEU A 47 -2.78 4.45 8.72
N SER A 48 -4.07 4.13 8.57
CA SER A 48 -5.10 4.47 9.55
C SER A 48 -4.77 3.90 10.93
N LYS A 49 -4.28 2.67 10.99
CA LYS A 49 -3.90 2.03 12.25
C LYS A 49 -2.64 2.65 12.86
N VAL A 50 -1.61 2.91 12.05
CA VAL A 50 -0.33 3.50 12.48
C VAL A 50 -0.53 4.94 12.96
N LEU A 51 -1.33 5.72 12.24
CA LEU A 51 -1.65 7.08 12.61
C LEU A 51 -2.69 7.12 13.75
N GLY A 52 -3.44 6.05 13.98
CA GLY A 52 -4.49 6.01 15.01
C GLY A 52 -5.74 6.79 14.61
N VAL A 53 -6.03 6.90 13.31
CA VAL A 53 -7.25 7.52 12.79
C VAL A 53 -8.32 6.44 12.68
N GLN A 54 -9.43 6.56 13.43
CA GLN A 54 -10.54 5.59 13.43
C GLN A 54 -11.89 6.30 13.21
N GLY A 55 -12.89 5.57 12.68
CA GLY A 55 -14.27 6.08 12.52
C GLY A 55 -14.56 6.76 11.18
N ALA A 56 -15.70 7.46 11.09
CA ALA A 56 -16.19 8.10 9.86
C ALA A 56 -15.35 9.30 9.37
N ALA A 57 -14.53 9.88 10.25
CA ALA A 57 -13.54 10.92 9.94
C ALA A 57 -12.21 10.34 9.40
N ARG A 58 -12.15 9.02 9.15
CA ARG A 58 -10.95 8.28 8.68
C ARG A 58 -10.21 8.90 7.52
N CYS A 59 -10.89 9.72 6.74
CA CYS A 59 -10.47 10.07 5.40
C CYS A 59 -9.80 11.45 5.32
N PRO A 60 -10.47 12.55 5.69
CA PRO A 60 -9.83 13.88 5.69
C PRO A 60 -8.71 13.99 6.74
N GLU A 61 -8.82 13.28 7.86
CA GLU A 61 -7.82 13.31 8.93
C GLU A 61 -6.58 12.46 8.60
N LEU A 62 -6.78 11.36 7.88
CA LEU A 62 -5.68 10.53 7.38
C LEU A 62 -4.91 11.24 6.28
N GLU A 63 -5.61 11.86 5.32
CA GLU A 63 -4.99 12.71 4.31
C GLU A 63 -4.16 13.81 4.97
N LYS A 64 -4.76 14.59 5.90
CA LYS A 64 -4.04 15.66 6.60
C LYS A 64 -2.80 15.13 7.31
N ARG A 65 -2.91 14.01 8.02
CA ARG A 65 -1.75 13.41 8.71
C ARG A 65 -0.69 12.89 7.75
N ILE A 66 -1.07 12.30 6.63
CA ILE A 66 -0.12 11.87 5.59
C ILE A 66 0.59 13.09 5.01
N VAL A 67 -0.14 14.16 4.70
CA VAL A 67 0.43 15.40 4.15
C VAL A 67 1.33 16.10 5.18
N GLU A 68 0.94 16.15 6.45
CA GLU A 68 1.77 16.64 7.55
C GLU A 68 3.04 15.81 7.69
N LEU A 69 2.92 14.48 7.71
CA LEU A 69 4.07 13.58 7.82
C LEU A 69 4.99 13.73 6.61
N LYS A 70 4.43 13.89 5.41
CA LYS A 70 5.18 14.14 4.17
C LYS A 70 5.92 15.47 4.23
N ARG A 71 5.33 16.52 4.80
CA ARG A 71 5.97 17.83 4.98
C ARG A 71 7.05 17.80 6.05
N ARG A 72 6.79 17.10 7.14
CA ARG A 72 7.68 17.04 8.31
C ARG A 72 8.87 16.12 8.06
N ASP A 73 8.62 14.93 7.52
CA ASP A 73 9.59 13.87 7.28
C ASP A 73 9.20 13.01 6.06
N PRO A 74 9.47 13.50 4.83
CA PRO A 74 9.13 12.78 3.61
C PRO A 74 9.82 11.41 3.51
N THR A 75 11.04 11.31 4.06
CA THR A 75 11.83 10.06 4.07
C THR A 75 11.21 9.01 4.97
N ALA A 76 10.64 9.40 6.12
CA ALA A 76 9.99 8.47 7.04
C ALA A 76 8.71 7.92 6.41
N LEU A 77 7.90 8.78 5.77
CA LEU A 77 6.70 8.34 5.05
C LEU A 77 7.05 7.34 3.95
N LYS A 78 8.09 7.62 3.16
CA LYS A 78 8.55 6.72 2.09
C LYS A 78 8.95 5.35 2.64
N LYS A 79 9.74 5.30 3.72
CA LYS A 79 10.14 4.04 4.38
C LYS A 79 8.94 3.26 4.89
N LEU A 80 7.95 3.95 5.45
CA LEU A 80 6.75 3.33 6.00
C LEU A 80 5.91 2.70 4.90
N VAL A 81 5.69 3.42 3.79
CA VAL A 81 5.03 2.88 2.59
C VAL A 81 5.82 1.69 2.04
N GLU A 82 7.14 1.79 1.92
CA GLU A 82 7.99 0.70 1.43
C GLU A 82 7.90 -0.55 2.30
N GLN A 83 7.93 -0.40 3.62
CA GLN A 83 7.76 -1.52 4.55
C GLN A 83 6.38 -2.17 4.43
N GLU A 84 5.30 -1.38 4.32
CA GLU A 84 3.95 -1.92 4.18
C GLU A 84 3.72 -2.60 2.82
N VAL A 85 4.27 -2.04 1.73
CA VAL A 85 4.24 -2.67 0.41
C VAL A 85 5.03 -3.98 0.44
N LYS A 86 6.24 -4.00 1.04
CA LYS A 86 7.04 -5.22 1.21
C LYS A 86 6.30 -6.26 2.06
N ASP A 87 5.66 -5.86 3.16
CA ASP A 87 4.88 -6.78 4.01
C ASP A 87 3.69 -7.38 3.26
N TYR A 88 2.98 -6.57 2.48
CA TYR A 88 1.88 -7.00 1.62
C TYR A 88 2.34 -8.04 0.60
N TYR A 89 3.40 -7.75 -0.15
CA TYR A 89 3.94 -8.69 -1.14
C TYR A 89 4.56 -9.93 -0.51
N SER A 90 5.22 -9.80 0.64
CA SER A 90 5.72 -10.95 1.39
C SER A 90 4.56 -11.88 1.78
N ARG A 91 3.46 -11.34 2.31
CA ARG A 91 2.25 -12.13 2.64
C ARG A 91 1.61 -12.78 1.42
N ILE A 92 1.56 -12.08 0.28
CA ILE A 92 1.05 -12.66 -0.98
C ILE A 92 1.95 -13.79 -1.48
N LYS A 93 3.27 -13.57 -1.46
CA LYS A 93 4.25 -14.56 -1.92
C LYS A 93 4.21 -15.83 -1.06
N TYR A 94 4.03 -15.70 0.24
CA TYR A 94 3.78 -16.84 1.14
C TYR A 94 2.48 -17.59 0.80
N ARG A 95 1.38 -16.88 0.51
CA ARG A 95 0.11 -17.52 0.09
C ARG A 95 0.19 -18.24 -1.25
N VAL A 96 1.06 -17.80 -2.16
CA VAL A 96 1.30 -18.48 -3.44
C VAL A 96 2.18 -19.73 -3.22
N GLY A 97 3.14 -19.67 -2.29
CA GLY A 97 3.97 -20.81 -1.89
C GLY A 97 3.14 -21.97 -1.30
N GLU A 98 2.24 -21.70 -0.36
CA GLU A 98 1.38 -22.74 0.23
C GLU A 98 0.44 -23.40 -0.79
N LYS A 99 -0.04 -22.66 -1.79
CA LYS A 99 -0.88 -23.21 -2.87
C LYS A 99 -0.11 -24.05 -3.89
N ALA A 100 1.20 -23.84 -4.04
CA ALA A 100 2.04 -24.69 -4.88
C ALA A 100 2.33 -26.03 -4.21
N GLU A 101 2.52 -26.02 -2.88
CA GLU A 101 2.81 -27.23 -2.11
C GLU A 101 1.60 -28.18 -1.99
N THR A 102 0.38 -27.64 -1.92
CA THR A 102 -0.86 -28.45 -1.89
C THR A 102 -1.24 -29.09 -3.23
N ARG A 103 -0.61 -28.71 -4.35
CA ARG A 103 -0.84 -29.35 -5.67
C ARG A 103 0.17 -30.45 -6.01
N LEU A 104 1.25 -30.57 -5.24
CA LEU A 104 2.25 -31.64 -5.44
C LEU A 104 1.90 -32.94 -4.70
N TYR A 105 0.81 -32.96 -3.92
CA TYR A 105 0.31 -34.11 -3.18
C TYR A 105 -1.18 -34.41 -3.43
N ALA A 106 -1.71 -34.05 -4.60
CA ALA A 106 -3.08 -34.38 -5.02
C ALA A 106 -3.10 -35.30 -6.23
#